data_AF-A0A6J8BQ63-F1
#
_entry.id   AF-A0A6J8BQ63-F1
#
_cell.length_a   1.000
_cell.length_b   1.000
_cell.length_c   1.000
_cell.angle_alpha   90.00
_cell.angle_beta   90.00
_cell.angle_gamma   90.00
#
_symmetry.space_group_name_H-M   'P 1'
#
loop_
_entity.id
_entity.type
_entity.pdbx_description
1 polymer ?
#
loop_
_entity_poly.entity_id
_entity_poly.type
_entity_poly.pdbx_seq_one_letter_code
_entity_poly.pdbx_strand_id
1 'polypeptide(L)'
;MPSHPRYICGSCKMKLIRWRKNLNNRKVKPININVNDQIPNTEINWEQIQQHAVNLGFTFINESSRRYFMKIDDGEVQFSMQFDNNGEHTLKVLGQVVNDQSLFSFPLTSTKNITEGLAILGSKKVCMGNADFEDVCRNRNAENLATFVNAEGEISALEELNKNMKLVRIVNCLRLCAASEDRCNVCLLYRTFLYMCRTRLRSATSKPKLTHRLDYMNPNMLRERCLNSRDEIRGLKRRVDVLGEQIQTDCNKNGIELEDGLSSSFVKIMQDN
;
A
#
# COMPACT_ATOMS: atom_id res chain seq x y z
N MET A 1 -25.94 6.13 16.73
CA MET A 1 -24.68 5.90 17.47
C MET A 1 -24.49 4.40 17.67
N PRO A 2 -23.57 3.70 16.98
CA PRO A 2 -23.31 2.31 17.31
C PRO A 2 -22.35 2.25 18.50
N SER A 3 -22.90 1.72 19.58
CA SER A 3 -22.28 1.42 20.87
C SER A 3 -21.11 0.44 20.78
N HIS A 4 -20.08 0.67 21.59
CA HIS A 4 -18.97 -0.25 21.85
C HIS A 4 -19.43 -1.71 22.09
N PRO A 5 -18.61 -2.71 21.70
CA PRO A 5 -18.91 -4.12 21.97
C PRO A 5 -19.03 -4.36 23.49
N ARG A 6 -20.26 -4.64 23.94
CA ARG A 6 -20.64 -4.64 25.37
C ARG A 6 -20.22 -5.89 26.17
N TYR A 7 -19.56 -6.88 25.58
CA TYR A 7 -19.25 -8.11 26.31
C TYR A 7 -17.81 -8.56 26.10
N ILE A 8 -16.94 -8.10 27.00
CA ILE A 8 -15.73 -8.83 27.36
C ILE A 8 -16.19 -10.04 28.19
N CYS A 9 -15.88 -11.26 27.76
CA CYS A 9 -16.22 -12.44 28.57
C CYS A 9 -15.57 -12.36 29.95
N GLY A 10 -16.18 -12.99 30.97
CA GLY A 10 -15.70 -12.90 32.36
C GLY A 10 -14.20 -13.23 32.51
N SER A 11 -13.72 -14.21 31.75
CA SER A 11 -12.31 -14.61 31.71
C SER A 11 -11.39 -13.51 31.16
N CYS A 12 -11.82 -12.81 30.11
CA CYS A 12 -11.08 -11.69 29.54
C CYS A 12 -11.12 -10.46 30.45
N LYS A 13 -12.24 -10.20 31.14
CA LYS A 13 -12.37 -9.11 32.12
C LYS A 13 -11.40 -9.31 33.29
N MET A 14 -11.29 -10.55 33.78
CA MET A 14 -10.33 -10.93 34.83
C MET A 14 -8.88 -10.73 34.39
N LYS A 15 -8.50 -11.14 33.18
CA LYS A 15 -7.15 -10.92 32.64
C LYS A 15 -6.82 -9.43 32.51
N LEU A 16 -7.77 -8.63 32.05
CA LEU A 16 -7.60 -7.19 31.86
C LEU A 16 -7.50 -6.44 33.19
N ILE A 17 -8.27 -6.84 34.21
CA ILE A 17 -8.14 -6.34 35.59
C ILE A 17 -6.79 -6.71 36.18
N ARG A 18 -6.34 -7.96 36.00
CA ARG A 18 -5.03 -8.43 36.50
C ARG A 18 -3.88 -7.67 35.84
N TRP A 19 -3.96 -7.42 34.53
CA TRP A 19 -3.00 -6.61 33.79
C TRP A 19 -2.95 -5.17 34.30
N ARG A 20 -4.10 -4.51 34.47
CA ARG A 20 -4.18 -3.14 35.02
C ARG A 20 -3.64 -3.05 36.46
N LYS A 21 -3.95 -4.02 37.33
CA LYS A 21 -3.39 -4.10 38.69
C LYS A 21 -1.87 -4.28 38.66
N ASN A 22 -1.35 -5.12 37.77
CA ASN A 22 0.09 -5.32 37.63
C ASN A 22 0.80 -4.08 37.04
N LEU A 23 0.13 -3.33 36.17
CA LEU A 23 0.67 -2.06 35.64
C LEU A 23 0.81 -1.01 36.75
N ASN A 24 -0.21 -0.89 37.62
CA ASN A 24 -0.19 0.07 38.73
C ASN A 24 0.70 -0.36 39.90
N ASN A 25 0.89 -1.66 40.11
CA ASN A 25 1.82 -2.19 41.11
C ASN A 25 3.28 -2.18 40.64
N ARG A 26 3.51 -2.09 39.33
CA ARG A 26 4.81 -1.72 38.77
C ARG A 26 4.99 -0.21 38.91
N LYS A 27 5.19 0.25 40.15
CA LYS A 27 5.93 1.49 40.41
C LYS A 27 7.37 1.26 39.96
N VAL A 28 7.58 1.15 38.65
CA VAL A 28 8.91 1.32 38.06
C VAL A 28 9.25 2.76 38.41
N LYS A 29 10.13 2.92 39.40
CA LYS A 29 10.76 4.22 39.62
C LYS A 29 11.26 4.67 38.24
N PRO A 30 10.91 5.87 37.75
CA PRO A 30 11.53 6.35 36.53
C PRO A 30 13.04 6.27 36.77
N ILE A 31 13.71 5.40 36.01
CA ILE A 31 15.15 5.46 35.95
C ILE A 31 15.39 6.79 35.24
N ASN A 32 15.80 7.80 36.00
CA ASN A 32 16.42 8.99 35.43
C ASN A 32 17.71 8.50 34.78
N ILE A 33 17.59 8.03 33.54
CA ILE A 33 18.75 7.86 32.67
C ILE A 33 19.09 9.28 32.24
N ASN A 34 19.94 9.94 33.02
CA ASN A 34 20.68 11.08 32.52
C ASN A 34 21.66 10.52 31.47
N VAL A 35 21.20 10.46 30.22
CA VAL A 35 22.09 10.28 29.07
C VAL A 35 22.79 11.62 28.85
N ASN A 36 23.75 11.94 29.73
CA ASN A 36 24.84 12.84 29.39
C ASN A 36 25.95 11.99 28.77
N ASP A 37 25.60 11.26 27.70
CA ASP A 37 26.62 10.84 26.76
C ASP A 37 26.97 12.10 25.97
N GLN A 38 27.98 12.83 26.43
CA GLN A 38 28.79 13.61 25.52
C GLN A 38 29.42 12.61 24.57
N ILE A 39 28.68 12.30 23.50
CA ILE A 39 29.18 11.52 22.37
C ILE A 39 30.45 12.25 21.93
N PRO A 40 31.62 11.60 21.94
CA PRO A 40 32.83 12.23 21.45
C PRO A 40 32.52 12.73 20.05
N ASN A 41 32.84 14.01 19.77
CA ASN A 41 32.78 14.65 18.45
C ASN A 41 33.60 13.80 17.47
N THR A 42 33.02 12.70 17.03
CA THR A 42 33.52 11.84 15.98
C THR A 42 32.96 12.51 14.75
N GLU A 43 33.82 13.32 14.15
CA GLU A 43 33.54 14.03 12.91
C GLU A 43 32.91 13.05 11.91
N ILE A 44 31.73 13.42 11.40
CA ILE A 44 30.98 12.57 10.48
C ILE A 44 31.78 12.49 9.17
N ASN A 45 32.19 11.27 8.79
CA ASN A 45 32.91 11.03 7.55
C ASN A 45 31.91 10.97 6.38
N TRP A 46 31.63 12.13 5.80
CA TRP A 46 30.67 12.27 4.70
C TRP A 46 31.11 11.59 3.41
N GLU A 47 32.43 11.48 3.15
CA GLU A 47 32.94 10.78 1.97
C GLU A 47 32.60 9.29 2.01
N GLN A 48 32.79 8.66 3.17
CA GLN A 48 32.42 7.26 3.37
C GLN A 48 30.91 7.04 3.21
N ILE A 49 30.10 7.94 3.77
CA ILE A 49 28.63 7.88 3.66
C ILE A 49 28.20 8.04 2.20
N GLN A 50 28.80 9.00 1.47
CA GLN A 50 28.51 9.24 0.06
C GLN A 50 28.81 7.99 -0.78
N GLN A 51 30.00 7.40 -0.63
CA GLN A 51 30.37 6.19 -1.35
C GLN A 51 29.39 5.04 -1.06
N HIS A 52 29.00 4.87 0.21
CA HIS A 52 28.01 3.86 0.58
C HIS A 52 26.64 4.13 -0.03
N ALA A 53 26.18 5.38 -0.02
CA ALA A 53 24.90 5.77 -0.58
C ALA A 53 24.83 5.52 -2.09
N VAL A 54 25.90 5.85 -2.82
CA VAL A 54 26.00 5.59 -4.26
C VAL A 54 25.92 4.11 -4.57
N ASN A 55 26.57 3.24 -3.76
CA ASN A 55 26.48 1.78 -3.90
C ASN A 55 25.06 1.24 -3.68
N LEU A 56 24.25 1.94 -2.88
CA LEU A 56 22.82 1.64 -2.66
C LEU A 56 21.92 2.28 -3.74
N GLY A 57 22.52 2.94 -4.73
CA GLY A 57 21.84 3.62 -5.83
C GLY A 57 21.11 4.89 -5.39
N PHE A 58 21.64 5.62 -4.41
CA PHE A 58 21.22 6.99 -4.12
C PHE A 58 22.00 7.98 -4.97
N THR A 59 21.33 9.04 -5.41
CA THR A 59 21.96 10.25 -5.93
C THR A 59 22.30 11.16 -4.75
N PHE A 60 23.53 11.66 -4.72
CA PHE A 60 24.00 12.56 -3.67
C PHE A 60 24.15 13.99 -4.19
N ILE A 61 23.64 14.97 -3.44
CA ILE A 61 23.85 16.39 -3.71
C ILE A 61 24.39 17.03 -2.43
N ASN A 62 25.48 17.78 -2.57
CA ASN A 62 26.07 18.56 -1.50
C ASN A 62 25.85 20.05 -1.76
N GLU A 63 25.00 20.68 -0.97
CA GLU A 63 24.79 22.12 -0.94
C GLU A 63 25.49 22.68 0.30
N SER A 64 25.90 23.96 0.25
CA SER A 64 26.80 24.60 1.22
C SER A 64 26.47 24.36 2.71
N SER A 65 25.20 24.15 3.05
CA SER A 65 24.74 23.85 4.41
C SER A 65 24.05 22.49 4.57
N ARG A 66 23.79 21.76 3.47
CA ARG A 66 22.87 20.63 3.45
C ARG A 66 23.34 19.53 2.52
N ARG A 67 23.18 18.30 2.96
CA ARG A 67 23.53 17.09 2.21
C ARG A 67 22.26 16.31 1.91
N TYR A 68 22.05 15.97 0.65
CA TYR A 68 20.86 15.27 0.17
C TYR A 68 21.23 13.90 -0.38
N PHE A 69 20.50 12.89 0.06
CA PHE A 69 20.53 11.54 -0.49
C PHE A 69 19.16 11.24 -1.08
N MET A 70 19.08 11.07 -2.40
CA MET A 70 17.82 10.92 -3.12
C MET A 70 17.75 9.56 -3.81
N LYS A 71 16.62 8.87 -3.66
CA LYS A 71 16.29 7.69 -4.47
C LYS A 71 15.39 8.14 -5.62
N ILE A 72 15.88 7.97 -6.84
CA ILE A 72 15.18 8.34 -8.07
C ILE A 72 14.76 7.04 -8.76
N ASP A 73 13.50 6.96 -9.15
CA ASP A 73 12.92 5.85 -9.91
C ASP A 73 12.03 6.43 -11.00
N ASP A 74 12.14 5.92 -12.23
CA ASP A 74 11.46 6.44 -13.43
C ASP A 74 11.57 7.96 -13.64
N GLY A 75 12.71 8.55 -13.24
CA GLY A 75 12.96 10.00 -13.35
C GLY A 75 12.31 10.85 -12.26
N GLU A 76 11.58 10.25 -11.33
CA GLU A 76 10.95 10.94 -10.20
C GLU A 76 11.67 10.63 -8.88
N VAL A 77 11.78 11.65 -8.01
CA VAL A 77 12.35 11.47 -6.66
C VAL A 77 11.32 10.77 -5.78
N GLN A 78 11.54 9.49 -5.53
CA GLN A 78 10.67 8.66 -4.70
C GLN A 78 10.76 9.07 -3.23
N PHE A 79 12.00 9.21 -2.73
CA PHE A 79 12.25 9.73 -1.40
C PHE A 79 13.63 10.36 -1.29
N SER A 80 13.78 11.30 -0.36
CA SER A 80 15.03 12.01 -0.10
C SER A 80 15.29 12.11 1.39
N MET A 81 16.51 11.81 1.81
CA MET A 81 17.01 12.10 3.15
C MET A 81 17.92 13.33 3.08
N GLN A 82 17.57 14.38 3.81
CA GLN A 82 18.39 15.59 3.97
C GLN A 82 19.07 15.57 5.33
N PHE A 83 20.35 15.95 5.39
CA PHE A 83 21.10 16.21 6.62
C PHE A 83 21.60 17.65 6.64
N ASP A 84 21.37 18.34 7.75
CA ASP A 84 21.93 19.67 8.02
C ASP A 84 23.30 19.54 8.72
N ASN A 85 24.09 20.61 8.74
CA ASN A 85 25.39 20.66 9.41
C ASN A 85 25.29 20.46 10.93
N ASN A 86 24.10 20.69 11.51
CA ASN A 86 23.82 20.46 12.92
C ASN A 86 23.51 18.98 13.24
N GLY A 87 23.52 18.08 12.25
CA GLY A 87 23.17 16.67 12.41
C GLY A 87 21.67 16.38 12.46
N GLU A 88 20.82 17.42 12.29
CA GLU A 88 19.40 17.24 12.06
C GLU A 88 19.14 16.64 10.68
N HIS A 89 18.10 15.82 10.57
CA HIS A 89 17.74 15.18 9.31
C HIS A 89 16.25 15.33 9.02
N THR A 90 15.91 15.20 7.74
CA THR A 90 14.54 15.24 7.26
C THR A 90 14.36 14.22 6.16
N LEU A 91 13.47 13.25 6.40
CA LEU A 91 13.02 12.32 5.38
C LEU A 91 11.80 12.89 4.65
N LYS A 92 11.89 12.97 3.33
CA LYS A 92 10.74 13.27 2.46
C LYS A 92 10.43 12.07 1.58
N VAL A 93 9.15 11.75 1.42
CA VAL A 93 8.64 10.74 0.50
C VAL A 93 7.70 11.44 -0.47
N LEU A 94 7.94 11.31 -1.77
CA LEU A 94 7.20 12.02 -2.83
C LEU A 94 7.07 13.53 -2.55
N GLY A 95 8.18 14.15 -2.10
CA GLY A 95 8.24 15.58 -1.75
C GLY A 95 7.65 15.96 -0.38
N GLN A 96 6.91 15.07 0.29
CA GLN A 96 6.27 15.35 1.57
C GLN A 96 7.11 14.85 2.75
N VAL A 97 7.26 15.69 3.79
CA VAL A 97 8.01 15.33 5.00
C VAL A 97 7.27 14.22 5.76
N VAL A 98 7.99 13.16 6.13
CA VAL A 98 7.44 12.03 6.88
C VAL A 98 8.18 11.83 8.20
N ASN A 99 7.46 11.35 9.21
CA ASN A 99 8.07 10.95 10.48
C ASN A 99 8.80 9.60 10.31
N ASP A 100 10.11 9.62 10.53
CA ASP A 100 11.01 8.50 10.35
C ASP A 100 11.35 7.74 11.64
N GLN A 101 10.78 8.13 12.80
CA GLN A 101 10.93 7.40 14.06
C GLN A 101 10.41 5.96 13.99
N SER A 102 9.48 5.69 13.07
CA SER A 102 8.99 4.33 12.81
C SER A 102 9.94 3.51 11.94
N LEU A 103 10.90 4.16 11.29
CA LEU A 103 11.85 3.56 10.36
C LEU A 103 13.23 3.34 11.01
N PHE A 104 13.68 4.29 11.83
CA PHE A 104 14.97 4.21 12.53
C PHE A 104 14.75 4.05 14.03
N SER A 105 15.31 2.99 14.61
CA SER A 105 15.31 2.76 16.07
C SER A 105 16.48 3.43 16.79
N PHE A 106 17.31 4.18 16.07
CA PHE A 106 18.55 4.78 16.54
C PHE A 106 18.74 6.19 15.95
N PRO A 107 19.49 7.07 16.63
CA PRO A 107 19.76 8.42 16.12
C PRO A 107 20.78 8.40 14.97
N LEU A 108 20.51 9.16 13.90
CA LEU A 108 21.38 9.29 12.74
C LEU A 108 22.49 10.35 12.95
N THR A 109 23.26 10.22 14.03
CA THR A 109 24.25 11.21 14.47
C THR A 109 25.71 10.80 14.26
N SER A 110 25.96 9.57 13.79
CA SER A 110 27.31 9.06 13.54
C SER A 110 27.43 8.48 12.14
N THR A 111 28.65 8.42 11.60
CA THR A 111 28.93 7.80 10.30
C THR A 111 28.31 6.41 10.19
N LYS A 112 28.46 5.59 11.23
CA LYS A 112 27.91 4.23 11.28
C LYS A 112 26.38 4.23 11.20
N ASN A 113 25.72 5.04 12.04
CA ASN A 113 24.27 5.07 12.10
C ASN A 113 23.65 5.64 10.82
N ILE A 114 24.26 6.69 10.24
CA ILE A 114 23.80 7.25 8.97
C ILE A 114 23.92 6.21 7.86
N THR A 115 25.05 5.50 7.80
CA THR A 115 25.28 4.40 6.84
C THR A 115 24.22 3.31 6.99
N GLU A 116 23.95 2.86 8.23
CA GLU A 116 22.92 1.86 8.52
C GLU A 116 21.50 2.36 8.16
N GLY A 117 21.19 3.63 8.46
CA GLY A 117 19.93 4.27 8.09
C GLY A 117 19.73 4.33 6.57
N LEU A 118 20.78 4.68 5.81
CA LEU A 118 20.74 4.67 4.35
C LEU A 118 20.59 3.24 3.79
N ALA A 119 21.21 2.23 4.40
CA ALA A 119 21.01 0.83 4.03
C ALA A 119 19.56 0.37 4.26
N ILE A 120 18.98 0.73 5.41
CA ILE A 120 17.56 0.48 5.70
C ILE A 120 16.69 1.13 4.63
N LEU A 121 16.91 2.43 4.33
CA LEU A 121 16.17 3.15 3.29
C LEU A 121 16.36 2.56 1.90
N GLY A 122 17.57 2.15 1.54
CA GLY A 122 17.89 1.54 0.26
C GLY A 122 17.15 0.22 0.04
N SER A 123 16.79 -0.48 1.12
CA SER A 123 15.95 -1.68 1.08
C SER A 123 14.44 -1.40 0.98
N LYS A 124 14.04 -0.12 0.96
CA LYS A 124 12.64 0.29 0.88
C LYS A 124 12.27 0.82 -0.50
N LYS A 125 10.98 0.72 -0.79
CA LYS A 125 10.32 1.46 -1.87
C LYS A 125 9.09 2.16 -1.36
N VAL A 126 8.62 3.16 -2.10
CA VAL A 126 7.36 3.83 -1.79
C VAL A 126 6.21 2.87 -2.05
N CYS A 127 5.30 2.77 -1.10
CA CYS A 127 4.10 1.97 -1.26
C CYS A 127 3.29 2.50 -2.44
N MET A 128 2.97 1.63 -3.40
CA MET A 128 2.10 1.97 -4.54
C MET A 128 0.66 2.34 -4.09
N GLY A 129 0.38 2.23 -2.79
CA GLY A 129 -0.87 2.61 -2.19
C GLY A 129 -1.98 1.67 -2.59
N ASN A 130 -3.09 2.23 -3.04
CA ASN A 130 -4.30 1.50 -3.40
C ASN A 130 -4.97 2.09 -4.67
N ALA A 131 -4.20 2.81 -5.50
CA ALA A 131 -4.71 3.54 -6.66
C ALA A 131 -5.59 2.70 -7.61
N ASP A 132 -5.32 1.41 -7.75
CA ASP A 132 -6.05 0.45 -8.61
C ASP A 132 -7.53 0.19 -8.24
N PHE A 133 -8.02 0.73 -7.12
CA PHE A 133 -9.47 0.80 -6.87
C PHE A 133 -10.03 2.21 -6.81
N GLU A 134 -9.40 3.17 -7.48
CA GLU A 134 -9.95 4.51 -7.69
C GLU A 134 -11.42 4.49 -8.20
N ASP A 135 -11.80 3.45 -8.97
CA ASP A 135 -13.16 3.24 -9.45
C ASP A 135 -14.19 2.97 -8.34
N VAL A 136 -13.75 2.34 -7.24
CA VAL A 136 -14.52 2.20 -6.00
C VAL A 136 -14.60 3.53 -5.26
N CYS A 137 -13.58 4.38 -5.42
CA CYS A 137 -13.42 5.65 -4.73
C CYS A 137 -14.28 6.79 -5.24
N ARG A 138 -14.48 6.84 -6.55
CA ARG A 138 -15.11 7.97 -7.22
C ARG A 138 -16.65 7.96 -7.16
N ASN A 139 -17.32 7.20 -6.28
CA ASN A 139 -18.78 7.07 -6.37
C ASN A 139 -19.57 6.93 -5.05
N ARG A 140 -20.08 8.06 -4.54
CA ARG A 140 -21.46 8.28 -4.01
C ARG A 140 -21.85 9.77 -4.14
N ASN A 141 -23.15 10.08 -4.22
CA ASN A 141 -23.74 11.37 -4.60
C ASN A 141 -22.90 12.66 -4.32
N ALA A 142 -22.56 13.33 -5.43
CA ALA A 142 -22.21 14.71 -5.80
C ALA A 142 -21.74 15.81 -4.81
N GLU A 143 -21.99 15.76 -3.50
CA GLU A 143 -21.86 16.98 -2.68
C GLU A 143 -20.92 16.95 -1.47
N ASN A 144 -20.38 15.82 -0.99
CA ASN A 144 -19.09 15.79 -0.29
C ASN A 144 -18.70 14.37 0.17
N LEU A 145 -17.66 13.82 -0.45
CA LEU A 145 -16.82 12.77 0.13
C LEU A 145 -16.02 13.41 1.28
N ALA A 146 -15.75 12.73 2.41
CA ALA A 146 -14.93 13.36 3.46
C ALA A 146 -13.48 13.41 3.01
N THR A 147 -13.07 14.59 2.57
CA THR A 147 -11.70 14.91 2.21
C THR A 147 -10.96 15.27 3.49
N PHE A 148 -9.99 14.47 3.89
CA PHE A 148 -9.22 14.71 5.10
C PHE A 148 -8.00 15.56 4.74
N VAL A 149 -7.95 16.79 5.24
CA VAL A 149 -6.84 17.74 4.98
C VAL A 149 -5.89 17.83 6.18
N ASN A 150 -4.59 18.06 5.95
CA ASN A 150 -3.60 18.34 7.01
C ASN A 150 -3.77 19.76 7.60
N ALA A 151 -2.92 20.16 8.55
CA ALA A 151 -3.03 21.46 9.23
C ALA A 151 -2.79 22.64 8.27
N GLU A 152 -2.13 22.38 7.15
CA GLU A 152 -1.82 23.29 6.05
C GLU A 152 -2.93 23.34 4.97
N GLY A 153 -3.93 22.45 5.03
CA GLY A 153 -5.07 22.42 4.10
C GLY A 153 -4.97 21.43 2.93
N GLU A 154 -3.98 20.55 2.89
CA GLU A 154 -3.73 19.59 1.80
C GLU A 154 -4.38 18.22 2.03
N ILE A 155 -4.92 17.60 0.97
CA ILE A 155 -5.69 16.35 1.02
C ILE A 155 -4.79 15.13 1.31
N SER A 156 -5.03 14.47 2.44
CA SER A 156 -4.26 13.33 2.98
C SER A 156 -4.99 11.98 2.88
N ALA A 157 -6.32 11.98 2.85
CA ALA A 157 -7.14 10.79 2.69
C ALA A 157 -8.55 11.18 2.24
N LEU A 158 -9.32 10.21 1.77
CA LEU A 158 -10.72 10.40 1.45
C LEU A 158 -11.58 9.25 1.97
N GLU A 159 -12.73 9.62 2.55
CA GLU A 159 -13.74 8.69 3.04
C GLU A 159 -14.59 8.21 1.87
N GLU A 160 -14.62 6.89 1.72
CA GLU A 160 -15.54 6.20 0.85
C GLU A 160 -16.59 5.43 1.63
N LEU A 161 -17.83 5.56 1.19
CA LEU A 161 -18.94 4.82 1.74
C LEU A 161 -19.15 3.51 0.98
N ASN A 162 -18.85 2.39 1.63
CA ASN A 162 -19.21 1.07 1.12
C ASN A 162 -20.29 0.38 1.98
N LYS A 163 -21.54 0.52 1.53
CA LYS A 163 -22.70 -0.37 1.76
C LYS A 163 -22.69 -1.04 3.16
N ASN A 164 -22.78 -0.19 4.19
CA ASN A 164 -22.83 -0.39 5.66
C ASN A 164 -21.52 -0.19 6.44
N MET A 165 -20.38 0.05 5.78
CA MET A 165 -19.15 0.49 6.43
C MET A 165 -18.52 1.67 5.69
N LYS A 166 -17.96 2.59 6.48
CA LYS A 166 -17.17 3.74 6.01
C LYS A 166 -15.71 3.28 5.94
N LEU A 167 -15.05 3.47 4.81
CA LEU A 167 -13.65 3.10 4.65
C LEU A 167 -12.83 4.27 4.12
N VAL A 168 -11.66 4.47 4.72
CA VAL A 168 -10.80 5.62 4.45
C VAL A 168 -9.62 5.17 3.59
N ARG A 169 -9.39 5.87 2.48
CA ARG A 169 -8.25 5.64 1.58
C ARG A 169 -7.30 6.81 1.60
N ILE A 170 -6.03 6.51 1.76
CA ILE A 170 -4.95 7.49 1.66
C ILE A 170 -4.69 7.72 0.17
N VAL A 171 -4.88 8.96 -0.28
CA VAL A 171 -4.37 9.41 -1.57
C VAL A 171 -2.90 9.72 -1.31
N ASN A 172 -1.99 9.06 -2.04
CA ASN A 172 -0.53 9.10 -1.83
C ASN A 172 -0.08 8.41 -0.53
N CYS A 173 0.01 7.07 -0.56
CA CYS A 173 0.58 6.34 0.56
C CYS A 173 2.08 6.64 0.68
N LEU A 174 2.45 7.64 1.48
CA LEU A 174 3.83 8.04 1.77
C LEU A 174 4.61 7.01 2.62
N ARG A 175 4.04 5.81 2.79
CA ARG A 175 4.69 4.77 3.59
C ARG A 175 5.71 4.06 2.74
N LEU A 176 6.84 3.79 3.36
CA LEU A 176 7.86 2.91 2.81
C LEU A 176 7.50 1.46 3.13
N CYS A 177 7.59 0.57 2.14
CA CYS A 177 7.48 -0.88 2.31
C CYS A 177 8.78 -1.56 1.87
N ALA A 178 8.93 -2.85 2.17
CA ALA A 178 10.11 -3.60 1.72
C ALA A 178 10.19 -3.60 0.19
N ALA A 179 11.39 -3.62 -0.39
CA ALA A 179 11.56 -3.67 -1.85
C ALA A 179 10.82 -4.87 -2.50
N SER A 180 10.73 -5.99 -1.79
CA SER A 180 9.99 -7.20 -2.19
C SER A 180 8.46 -7.06 -2.10
N GLU A 181 7.93 -6.02 -1.46
CA GLU A 181 6.50 -5.83 -1.22
C GLU A 181 6.00 -4.60 -1.97
N ASP A 182 5.00 -4.74 -2.84
CA ASP A 182 4.45 -3.58 -3.57
C ASP A 182 3.67 -2.61 -2.67
N ARG A 183 3.23 -3.07 -1.50
CA ARG A 183 2.27 -2.35 -0.65
C ARG A 183 2.59 -2.55 0.82
N CYS A 184 2.45 -1.48 1.60
CA CYS A 184 2.53 -1.57 3.05
C CYS A 184 1.38 -2.39 3.65
N ASN A 185 1.59 -2.92 4.86
CA ASN A 185 0.61 -3.70 5.62
C ASN A 185 -0.75 -3.02 5.76
N VAL A 186 -0.78 -1.70 5.88
CA VAL A 186 -2.03 -0.94 5.96
C VAL A 186 -2.78 -1.01 4.64
N CYS A 187 -2.11 -0.77 3.52
CA CYS A 187 -2.71 -0.88 2.20
C CYS A 187 -3.18 -2.31 1.91
N LEU A 188 -2.42 -3.33 2.31
CA LEU A 188 -2.81 -4.74 2.21
C LEU A 188 -4.07 -5.06 3.02
N LEU A 189 -4.15 -4.61 4.27
CA LEU A 189 -5.32 -4.84 5.13
C LEU A 189 -6.60 -4.24 4.53
N TYR A 190 -6.51 -3.03 3.98
CA TYR A 190 -7.67 -2.40 3.35
C TYR A 190 -8.02 -3.01 1.99
N ARG A 191 -7.06 -3.60 1.28
CA ARG A 191 -7.24 -4.16 -0.07
C ARG A 191 -8.37 -5.20 -0.12
N THR A 192 -8.43 -6.10 0.85
CA THR A 192 -9.48 -7.13 0.94
C THR A 192 -10.88 -6.51 1.01
N PHE A 193 -11.04 -5.46 1.83
CA PHE A 193 -12.30 -4.75 1.92
C PHE A 193 -12.65 -4.05 0.60
N LEU A 194 -11.68 -3.36 0.00
CA LEU A 194 -11.86 -2.63 -1.26
C LEU A 194 -12.26 -3.55 -2.42
N TYR A 195 -11.74 -4.79 -2.43
CA TYR A 195 -12.16 -5.85 -3.33
C TYR A 195 -13.62 -6.26 -3.13
N MET A 196 -14.06 -6.40 -1.88
CA MET A 196 -15.48 -6.65 -1.59
C MET A 196 -16.37 -5.49 -2.05
N CYS A 197 -15.96 -4.23 -1.87
CA CYS A 197 -16.68 -3.06 -2.40
C CYS A 197 -16.88 -3.18 -3.93
N ARG A 198 -15.78 -3.40 -4.65
CA ARG A 198 -15.74 -3.46 -6.11
C ARG A 198 -16.66 -4.54 -6.65
N THR A 199 -16.64 -5.71 -6.03
CA THR A 199 -17.50 -6.85 -6.37
C THR A 199 -18.98 -6.53 -6.15
N ARG A 200 -19.32 -5.82 -5.06
CA ARG A 200 -20.69 -5.36 -4.77
C ARG A 200 -21.16 -4.22 -5.68
N LEU A 201 -20.25 -3.45 -6.26
CA LEU A 201 -20.58 -2.43 -7.27
C LEU A 201 -20.88 -3.11 -8.61
N ARG A 202 -20.03 -4.01 -9.08
CA ARG A 202 -20.22 -4.77 -10.33
C ARG A 202 -21.49 -5.64 -10.33
N SER A 203 -21.82 -6.28 -9.21
CA SER A 203 -23.05 -7.09 -9.09
C SER A 203 -24.34 -6.26 -8.96
N ALA A 204 -24.24 -4.97 -8.63
CA ALA A 204 -25.39 -4.07 -8.59
C ALA A 204 -25.76 -3.52 -9.97
N THR A 205 -24.79 -3.44 -10.90
CA THR A 205 -25.02 -3.04 -12.30
C THR A 205 -25.44 -4.20 -13.21
N SER A 206 -25.28 -5.46 -12.78
CA SER A 206 -25.53 -6.65 -13.60
C SER A 206 -26.80 -7.44 -13.27
N LYS A 207 -27.67 -6.97 -12.38
CA LYS A 207 -28.97 -7.64 -12.14
C LYS A 207 -30.04 -7.01 -13.04
N PRO A 208 -30.53 -7.68 -14.10
CA PRO A 208 -31.82 -7.30 -14.67
C PRO A 208 -32.84 -7.36 -13.54
N LYS A 209 -33.55 -6.26 -13.28
CA LYS A 209 -34.69 -6.28 -12.37
C LYS A 209 -35.63 -7.37 -12.89
N LEU A 210 -35.78 -8.48 -12.15
CA LEU A 210 -36.93 -9.36 -12.34
C LEU A 210 -38.16 -8.53 -11.92
N THR A 211 -38.74 -7.81 -12.86
CA THR A 211 -39.92 -6.96 -12.68
C THR A 211 -41.21 -7.76 -12.49
N HIS A 212 -41.15 -9.10 -12.44
CA HIS A 212 -42.31 -9.93 -12.15
C HIS A 212 -42.05 -10.81 -10.93
N ARG A 213 -42.77 -10.54 -9.84
CA ARG A 213 -42.99 -11.50 -8.75
C ARG A 213 -43.46 -12.82 -9.37
N LEU A 214 -42.73 -13.90 -9.12
CA LEU A 214 -43.06 -15.25 -9.59
C LEU A 214 -44.33 -15.80 -8.93
N ASP A 215 -44.85 -15.10 -7.91
CA ASP A 215 -46.02 -15.49 -7.11
C ASP A 215 -47.34 -15.56 -7.92
N TYR A 216 -47.34 -15.11 -9.19
CA TYR A 216 -48.52 -15.15 -10.08
C TYR A 216 -48.33 -16.00 -11.35
N MET A 217 -47.22 -16.74 -11.49
CA MET A 217 -47.00 -17.57 -12.69
C MET A 217 -47.64 -18.96 -12.55
N ASN A 218 -48.49 -19.33 -13.52
CA ASN A 218 -49.00 -20.70 -13.64
C ASN A 218 -47.82 -21.70 -13.78
N PRO A 219 -47.92 -22.92 -13.20
CA PRO A 219 -46.93 -23.98 -13.31
C PRO A 219 -46.32 -24.24 -14.71
N ASN A 220 -47.09 -24.06 -15.78
CA ASN A 220 -46.60 -24.24 -17.15
C ASN A 220 -45.62 -23.13 -17.58
N MET A 221 -45.91 -21.87 -17.23
CA MET A 221 -45.01 -20.75 -17.49
C MET A 221 -43.72 -20.83 -16.64
N LEU A 222 -43.81 -21.37 -15.43
CA LEU A 222 -42.63 -21.64 -14.60
C LEU A 222 -41.73 -22.70 -15.25
N ARG A 223 -42.30 -23.78 -15.79
CA ARG A 223 -41.52 -24.81 -16.50
C ARG A 223 -40.83 -24.27 -17.74
N GLU A 224 -41.55 -23.53 -18.57
CA GLU A 224 -40.99 -22.92 -19.78
C GLU A 224 -39.86 -21.94 -19.45
N ARG A 225 -40.03 -21.13 -18.41
CA ARG A 225 -38.98 -20.22 -17.95
C ARG A 225 -37.76 -20.96 -17.37
N CYS A 226 -37.97 -22.05 -16.64
CA CYS A 226 -36.88 -22.90 -16.16
C CYS A 226 -36.09 -23.54 -17.32
N LEU A 227 -36.78 -23.93 -18.40
CA LEU A 227 -36.13 -24.45 -19.61
C LEU A 227 -35.31 -23.35 -20.30
N ASN A 228 -35.89 -22.17 -20.48
CA ASN A 228 -35.19 -21.02 -21.09
C ASN A 228 -33.95 -20.62 -20.29
N SER A 229 -34.05 -20.50 -18.96
CA SER A 229 -32.89 -20.21 -18.11
C SER A 229 -31.81 -21.31 -18.18
N ARG A 230 -32.21 -22.58 -18.32
CA ARG A 230 -31.26 -23.70 -18.45
C ARG A 230 -30.49 -23.63 -19.77
N ASP A 231 -31.16 -23.21 -20.84
CA ASP A 231 -30.54 -23.05 -22.15
C ASP A 231 -29.64 -21.80 -22.21
N GLU A 232 -30.04 -20.70 -21.56
CA GLU A 232 -29.17 -19.52 -21.37
C GLU A 232 -27.90 -19.87 -20.60
N ILE A 233 -28.02 -20.61 -19.48
CA ILE A 233 -26.85 -21.07 -18.70
C ILE A 233 -25.93 -21.94 -19.57
N ARG A 234 -26.51 -22.82 -20.39
CA ARG A 234 -25.74 -23.67 -21.31
C ARG A 234 -25.02 -22.84 -22.38
N GLY A 235 -25.68 -21.83 -22.94
CA GLY A 235 -25.09 -20.90 -23.89
C GLY A 235 -23.95 -20.10 -23.29
N LEU A 236 -24.12 -19.59 -22.07
CA LEU A 236 -23.08 -18.85 -21.35
C LEU A 236 -21.86 -19.73 -21.04
N LYS A 237 -22.06 -20.97 -20.60
CA LYS A 237 -20.94 -21.91 -20.39
C LYS A 237 -20.12 -22.10 -21.65
N ARG A 238 -20.76 -22.37 -22.78
CA ARG A 238 -20.06 -22.50 -24.08
C ARG A 238 -19.27 -21.25 -24.45
N ARG A 239 -19.83 -20.05 -24.21
CA ARG A 239 -19.09 -18.79 -24.49
C ARG A 239 -17.89 -18.62 -23.58
N VAL A 240 -17.99 -19.01 -22.31
CA VAL A 240 -16.86 -19.01 -21.38
C VAL A 240 -15.78 -19.99 -21.84
N ASP A 241 -16.16 -21.19 -22.27
CA ASP A 241 -15.22 -22.19 -22.78
C ASP A 241 -14.46 -21.67 -24.02
N VAL A 242 -15.19 -21.12 -25.00
CA VAL A 242 -14.60 -20.51 -26.21
C VAL A 242 -13.67 -19.34 -25.89
N LEU A 243 -14.07 -18.46 -24.97
CA LEU A 243 -13.20 -17.36 -24.54
C LEU A 243 -11.95 -17.86 -23.82
N GLY A 244 -12.06 -18.94 -23.03
CA GLY A 244 -10.93 -19.60 -22.41
C GLY A 244 -9.94 -20.16 -23.43
N GLU A 245 -10.45 -20.83 -24.48
CA GLU A 245 -9.64 -21.32 -25.59
C GLU A 245 -8.95 -20.18 -26.37
N GLN A 246 -9.65 -19.07 -26.60
CA GLN A 246 -9.08 -17.89 -27.25
C GLN A 246 -7.95 -17.28 -26.44
N ILE A 247 -8.15 -17.09 -25.13
CA ILE A 247 -7.10 -16.57 -24.23
C ILE A 247 -5.89 -17.50 -24.22
N GLN A 248 -6.10 -18.81 -24.15
CA GLN A 248 -4.99 -19.77 -24.18
C GLN A 248 -4.22 -19.71 -25.50
N THR A 249 -4.94 -19.56 -26.63
CA THR A 249 -4.35 -19.43 -27.97
C THR A 249 -3.53 -18.15 -28.08
N ASP A 250 -4.06 -17.02 -27.62
CA ASP A 250 -3.38 -15.72 -27.63
C ASP A 250 -2.15 -15.72 -26.71
N CYS A 251 -2.23 -16.34 -25.53
CA CYS A 251 -1.09 -16.51 -24.64
C CYS A 251 0.01 -17.35 -25.28
N ASN A 252 -0.34 -18.46 -25.93
CA ASN A 252 0.64 -19.30 -26.61
C ASN A 252 1.29 -18.56 -27.80
N LYS A 253 0.49 -17.82 -28.58
CA LYS A 253 0.97 -17.04 -29.71
C LYS A 253 1.93 -15.94 -29.28
N ASN A 254 1.57 -15.17 -28.24
CA ASN A 254 2.43 -14.12 -27.70
C ASN A 254 3.72 -14.69 -27.08
N GLY A 255 3.64 -15.88 -26.46
CA GLY A 255 4.81 -16.60 -25.97
C GLY A 255 5.79 -16.96 -27.09
N ILE A 256 5.29 -17.48 -28.21
CA ILE A 256 6.09 -17.80 -29.40
C ILE A 256 6.72 -16.53 -30.00
N GLU A 257 5.95 -15.44 -30.14
CA GLU A 257 6.46 -14.17 -30.66
C GLU A 257 7.57 -13.57 -29.77
N LEU A 258 7.46 -13.73 -28.45
CA LEU A 258 8.49 -13.33 -27.49
C LEU A 258 9.76 -14.20 -27.61
N GLU A 259 9.62 -15.51 -27.75
CA GLU A 259 10.76 -16.42 -27.95
C GLU A 259 11.49 -16.16 -29.28
N ASP A 260 10.75 -15.88 -30.36
CA ASP A 260 11.30 -15.52 -31.66
C ASP A 260 12.01 -14.15 -31.63
N GLY A 261 11.43 -13.17 -30.92
CA GLY A 261 12.03 -11.86 -30.70
C GLY A 261 13.33 -11.91 -29.88
N LEU A 262 13.36 -12.76 -28.85
CA LEU A 262 14.56 -12.97 -28.03
C LEU A 262 15.64 -13.73 -28.81
N SER A 263 15.27 -14.74 -29.58
CA SER A 263 16.20 -15.52 -30.41
C SER A 263 16.85 -14.66 -31.50
N SER A 264 16.07 -13.83 -32.19
CA SER A 264 16.58 -12.90 -33.20
C SER A 264 17.49 -11.82 -32.59
N SER A 265 17.15 -11.30 -31.41
CA SER A 265 18.00 -10.34 -30.69
C SER A 265 19.32 -10.97 -30.24
N PHE A 266 19.28 -12.21 -29.75
CA PHE A 266 20.47 -12.95 -29.32
C PHE A 266 21.40 -13.27 -30.51
N VAL A 267 20.86 -13.69 -31.65
CA VAL A 267 21.64 -13.93 -32.88
C VAL A 267 22.33 -12.64 -33.34
N LYS A 268 21.65 -11.50 -33.26
CA LYS A 268 22.23 -10.20 -33.63
C LYS A 268 23.38 -9.80 -32.70
N ILE A 269 23.22 -9.96 -31.39
CA ILE A 269 24.28 -9.71 -30.40
C ILE A 269 25.51 -10.61 -30.64
N MET A 270 25.30 -11.86 -31.08
CA MET A 270 26.38 -12.80 -31.38
C MET A 270 27.08 -12.52 -32.72
N GLN A 271 26.46 -11.76 -33.63
CA GLN A 271 27.07 -11.34 -34.91
C GLN A 271 27.81 -10.00 -34.79
N ASP A 272 27.40 -9.15 -33.85
CA ASP A 272 28.00 -7.84 -33.59
C ASP A 272 29.22 -7.91 -32.63
N ASN A 273 29.59 -9.11 -32.14
CA ASN A 273 30.81 -9.41 -31.36
C ASN A 273 31.77 -10.30 -32.15
#